data_AF-A0A845TSN4-F1
#
_entry.id   AF-A0A845TSN4-F1
#
_cell.length_a   1.000
_cell.length_b   1.000
_cell.length_c   1.000
_cell.angle_alpha   90.00
_cell.angle_beta   90.00
_cell.angle_gamma   90.00
#
_symmetry.space_group_name_H-M   'P 1'
#
loop_
_entity.id
_entity.type
_entity.pdbx_description
1 polymer ?
#
loop_
_entity_poly.entity_id
_entity_poly.type
_entity_poly.pdbx_seq_one_letter_code
_entity_poly.pdbx_strand_id
1 'polypeptide(L)'
;MQIGICSAVLILGLAQSGRTQTNTGPTADIVDKAAPELATSPLAIIGATPDQEALLRSQIQIMNPAVVPLRIVFVPHGKYIDTARTFQLHVPKGFGSLMFTHLPSRTVFIDIARYLGPDWLGYWMAHELGHLATNSAKESDAENAAHEFRRRLKDSRNKHLH
;
A
#
# COMPACT_ATOMS: atom_id res chain seq x y z
N MET A 1 -22.67 59.42 -11.98
CA MET A 1 -22.05 59.29 -10.64
C MET A 1 -21.40 57.92 -10.58
N GLN A 2 -20.10 57.80 -10.87
CA GLN A 2 -18.92 58.03 -10.02
C GLN A 2 -18.63 56.87 -9.04
N ILE A 3 -17.51 56.19 -9.35
CA ILE A 3 -16.42 55.68 -8.47
C ILE A 3 -16.81 54.53 -7.53
N GLY A 4 -16.19 53.35 -7.50
CA GLY A 4 -14.77 52.96 -7.55
C GLY A 4 -14.57 52.00 -6.36
N ILE A 5 -13.73 50.96 -6.39
CA ILE A 5 -12.31 51.03 -6.02
C ILE A 5 -11.68 49.65 -6.25
N CYS A 6 -10.43 49.70 -6.71
CA CYS A 6 -9.51 48.62 -7.01
C CYS A 6 -8.86 47.94 -5.77
N SER A 7 -8.45 46.68 -5.99
CA SER A 7 -7.21 46.01 -5.55
C SER A 7 -6.83 45.89 -4.06
N ALA A 8 -6.54 44.65 -3.65
CA ALA A 8 -5.25 44.33 -3.03
C ALA A 8 -4.92 42.83 -3.18
N VAL A 9 -3.87 42.55 -3.96
CA VAL A 9 -3.10 41.30 -3.93
C VAL A 9 -2.13 41.40 -2.75
N LEU A 10 -2.04 40.35 -1.93
CA LEU A 10 -1.05 40.27 -0.85
C LEU A 10 -0.20 39.01 -1.03
N ILE A 11 1.01 39.22 -1.55
CA ILE A 11 2.10 38.25 -1.61
C ILE A 11 3.07 38.60 -0.48
N LEU A 12 3.25 37.69 0.48
CA LEU A 12 4.43 37.59 1.35
C LEU A 12 5.14 36.30 0.90
N GLY A 13 6.43 36.21 0.59
CA GLY A 13 7.61 36.93 1.07
C GLY A 13 8.62 35.87 1.51
N LEU A 14 9.68 35.67 0.73
CA LEU A 14 10.71 34.63 0.86
C LEU A 14 11.81 34.92 1.90
N ALA A 15 12.62 33.89 2.15
CA ALA A 15 13.95 33.80 2.81
C ALA A 15 13.89 33.26 4.26
N GLN A 16 14.75 32.34 4.70
CA GLN A 16 16.21 32.38 4.56
C GLN A 16 16.89 31.00 4.46
N SER A 17 18.07 31.09 3.85
CA SER A 17 19.11 30.11 3.56
C SER A 17 19.81 29.55 4.80
N GLY A 18 20.24 28.28 4.71
CA GLY A 18 21.32 27.73 5.53
C GLY A 18 22.21 26.86 4.66
N ARG A 19 23.36 27.39 4.25
CA ARG A 19 24.41 26.70 3.51
C ARG A 19 25.65 26.73 4.40
N THR A 20 26.11 25.57 4.86
CA THR A 20 27.44 25.43 5.44
C THR A 20 28.10 24.18 4.88
N GLN A 21 29.11 24.44 4.03
CA GLN A 21 30.20 23.57 3.58
C GLN A 21 31.32 23.72 4.66
N THR A 22 32.22 22.80 4.98
CA THR A 22 33.33 22.16 4.23
C THR A 22 33.96 21.07 5.15
N ASN A 23 34.76 20.07 4.76
CA ASN A 23 36.08 20.08 4.09
C ASN A 23 36.50 18.63 3.65
N THR A 24 37.13 18.54 2.47
CA THR A 24 38.31 17.73 2.00
C THR A 24 38.93 16.67 2.95
N GLY A 25 39.41 15.47 2.57
CA GLY A 25 39.93 14.87 1.32
C GLY A 25 40.60 13.49 1.67
N PRO A 26 41.50 12.88 0.86
CA PRO A 26 41.18 11.73 0.00
C PRO A 26 41.90 10.39 0.27
N THR A 27 41.39 9.33 -0.40
CA THR A 27 42.07 8.15 -1.03
C THR A 27 41.95 6.78 -0.36
N ALA A 28 41.23 5.91 -1.09
CA ALA A 28 41.26 4.45 -1.28
C ALA A 28 41.92 3.50 -0.26
N ASP A 29 41.20 2.45 0.12
CA ASP A 29 41.55 1.10 -0.32
C ASP A 29 40.36 0.13 -0.31
N ILE A 30 40.43 -0.78 -1.27
CA ILE A 30 39.43 -1.76 -1.72
C ILE A 30 39.33 -2.93 -0.72
N VAL A 31 38.14 -3.49 -0.50
CA VAL A 31 37.87 -4.95 -0.57
C VAL A 31 36.38 -5.25 -0.39
N ASP A 32 35.86 -5.82 -1.47
CA ASP A 32 34.82 -6.84 -1.63
C ASP A 32 33.40 -6.71 -1.06
N LYS A 33 32.50 -6.78 -2.06
CA LYS A 33 31.30 -7.61 -2.06
C LYS A 33 30.16 -7.14 -1.16
N ALA A 34 29.68 -5.92 -1.44
CA ALA A 34 28.24 -5.73 -1.39
C ALA A 34 27.64 -6.43 -2.62
N ALA A 35 26.95 -7.56 -2.38
CA ALA A 35 25.97 -8.09 -3.30
C ALA A 35 25.11 -6.92 -3.84
N PRO A 36 24.59 -6.97 -5.08
CA PRO A 36 23.63 -5.97 -5.49
C PRO A 36 22.53 -5.97 -4.43
N GLU A 37 22.45 -4.89 -3.66
CA GLU A 37 21.35 -4.61 -2.78
C GLU A 37 20.13 -4.71 -3.69
N LEU A 38 19.41 -5.81 -3.57
CA LEU A 38 18.13 -5.96 -4.24
C LEU A 38 17.36 -4.73 -3.76
N ALA A 39 17.19 -3.77 -4.66
CA ALA A 39 16.28 -2.65 -4.49
C ALA A 39 14.87 -3.27 -4.43
N THR A 40 14.61 -3.88 -3.28
CA THR A 40 13.38 -4.51 -2.88
C THR A 40 12.50 -3.32 -2.63
N SER A 41 11.84 -2.81 -3.67
CA SER A 41 10.96 -1.65 -3.54
C SER A 41 10.09 -1.90 -2.32
N PRO A 42 10.31 -1.17 -1.20
CA PRO A 42 9.71 -1.53 0.05
C PRO A 42 8.23 -1.24 -0.12
N LEU A 43 7.40 -2.28 0.04
CA LEU A 43 5.95 -2.18 0.07
C LEU A 43 5.54 -0.88 0.79
N ALA A 44 4.89 0.03 0.06
CA ALA A 44 4.41 1.28 0.62
C ALA A 44 2.98 1.10 1.13
N ILE A 45 2.76 1.38 2.42
CA ILE A 45 1.44 1.30 3.05
C ILE A 45 1.03 2.74 3.39
N ILE A 46 -0.07 3.19 2.82
CA ILE A 46 -0.51 4.59 2.87
C ILE A 46 -1.88 4.67 3.55
N GLY A 47 -2.02 5.59 4.51
CA GLY A 47 -3.29 5.84 5.20
C GLY A 47 -3.66 4.82 6.27
N ALA A 48 -2.76 3.89 6.60
CA ALA A 48 -2.92 2.95 7.70
C ALA A 48 -2.51 3.58 9.05
N THR A 49 -3.04 3.06 10.15
CA THR A 49 -2.41 3.26 11.46
C THR A 49 -1.12 2.42 11.58
N PRO A 50 -0.20 2.74 12.50
CA PRO A 50 1.00 1.94 12.71
C PRO A 50 0.72 0.45 12.98
N ASP A 51 -0.31 0.16 13.78
CA ASP A 51 -0.71 -1.22 14.09
C ASP A 51 -1.24 -1.95 12.85
N GLN A 52 -2.05 -1.28 12.02
CA GLN A 52 -2.55 -1.84 10.77
C GLN A 52 -1.41 -2.12 9.79
N GLU A 53 -0.44 -1.21 9.70
CA GLU A 53 0.74 -1.39 8.86
C GLU A 53 1.58 -2.58 9.33
N ALA A 54 1.92 -2.64 10.61
CA ALA A 54 2.71 -3.72 11.18
C ALA A 54 2.01 -5.08 11.00
N LEU A 55 0.69 -5.11 11.25
CA LEU A 55 -0.13 -6.30 11.04
C LEU A 55 -0.12 -6.74 9.58
N LEU A 56 -0.34 -5.83 8.63
CA LEU A 56 -0.33 -6.15 7.20
C LEU A 56 1.01 -6.73 6.76
N ARG A 57 2.11 -6.09 7.15
CA ARG A 57 3.46 -6.57 6.81
C ARG A 57 3.68 -7.98 7.34
N SER A 58 3.32 -8.23 8.60
CA SER A 58 3.42 -9.55 9.23
C SER A 58 2.55 -10.59 8.50
N GLN A 59 1.28 -10.27 8.23
CA GLN A 59 0.37 -11.18 7.55
C GLN A 59 0.84 -11.50 6.13
N ILE A 60 1.30 -10.52 5.35
CA ILE A 60 1.84 -10.72 4.00
C ILE A 60 3.08 -11.62 4.04
N GLN A 61 3.97 -11.38 5.00
CA GLN A 61 5.17 -12.19 5.20
C GLN A 61 4.83 -13.66 5.51
N ILE A 62 3.80 -13.90 6.33
CA ILE A 62 3.32 -15.25 6.67
C ILE A 62 2.64 -15.92 5.46
N MET A 63 1.81 -15.18 4.73
CA MET A 63 1.06 -15.69 3.58
C MET A 63 1.99 -16.12 2.46
N ASN A 64 2.77 -15.17 1.93
CA ASN A 64 3.74 -15.42 0.88
C ASN A 64 4.70 -14.21 0.71
N PRO A 65 5.96 -14.31 1.16
CA PRO A 65 6.91 -13.20 1.05
C PRO A 65 7.35 -12.91 -0.38
N ALA A 66 7.10 -13.82 -1.33
CA ALA A 66 7.43 -13.61 -2.74
C ALA A 66 6.32 -12.84 -3.49
N VAL A 67 5.12 -12.72 -2.92
CA VAL A 67 3.98 -12.02 -3.54
C VAL A 67 3.70 -10.75 -2.75
N VAL A 68 4.41 -9.69 -3.11
CA VAL A 68 4.31 -8.40 -2.44
C VAL A 68 3.67 -7.37 -3.38
N PRO A 69 2.61 -6.66 -2.94
CA PRO A 69 2.11 -5.48 -3.64
C PRO A 69 3.17 -4.39 -3.69
N LEU A 70 3.14 -3.53 -4.70
CA LEU A 70 3.99 -2.33 -4.64
C LEU A 70 3.44 -1.32 -3.64
N ARG A 71 2.11 -1.22 -3.55
CA ARG A 71 1.39 -0.27 -2.70
C ARG A 71 0.15 -0.91 -2.08
N ILE A 72 -0.14 -0.56 -0.84
CA ILE A 72 -1.43 -0.77 -0.20
C ILE A 72 -1.93 0.60 0.27
N VAL A 73 -3.15 0.97 -0.11
CA VAL A 73 -3.71 2.29 0.16
C VAL A 73 -5.04 2.15 0.88
N PHE A 74 -5.09 2.60 2.12
CA PHE A 74 -6.32 2.79 2.86
C PHE A 74 -6.99 4.08 2.41
N VAL A 75 -8.24 3.99 2.00
CA VAL A 75 -9.00 5.09 1.40
C VAL A 75 -10.36 5.24 2.07
N PRO A 76 -10.84 6.47 2.30
CA PRO A 76 -12.22 6.71 2.71
C PRO A 76 -13.21 6.16 1.67
N HIS A 77 -14.39 5.70 2.11
CA HIS A 77 -15.37 5.00 1.26
C HIS A 77 -15.69 5.72 -0.06
N GLY A 78 -15.95 7.04 -0.03
CA GLY A 78 -16.24 7.80 -1.25
C GLY A 78 -15.10 7.71 -2.28
N LYS A 79 -13.86 7.91 -1.81
CA LYS A 79 -12.66 7.82 -2.65
C LYS A 79 -12.41 6.38 -3.14
N TYR A 80 -12.72 5.38 -2.33
CA TYR A 80 -12.65 3.97 -2.73
C TYR A 80 -13.55 3.70 -3.94
N ILE A 81 -14.82 4.10 -3.86
CA ILE A 81 -15.80 3.92 -4.95
C ILE A 81 -15.36 4.66 -6.21
N ASP A 82 -14.89 5.90 -6.09
CA ASP A 82 -14.42 6.68 -7.23
C ASP A 82 -13.18 6.04 -7.89
N THR A 83 -12.26 5.52 -7.07
CA THR A 83 -11.07 4.83 -7.57
C THR A 83 -11.42 3.54 -8.29
N ALA A 84 -12.32 2.72 -7.72
CA ALA A 84 -12.77 1.48 -8.33
C ALA A 84 -13.46 1.72 -9.69
N ARG A 85 -14.30 2.76 -9.77
CA ARG A 85 -14.91 3.22 -11.03
C ARG A 85 -13.88 3.68 -12.05
N THR A 86 -12.88 4.45 -11.62
CA THR A 86 -11.81 4.97 -12.48
C THR A 86 -11.03 3.83 -13.14
N PHE A 87 -10.75 2.77 -12.40
CA PHE A 87 -10.08 1.58 -12.93
C PHE A 87 -11.00 0.60 -13.65
N GLN A 88 -12.28 0.95 -13.84
CA GLN A 88 -13.29 0.11 -14.50
C GLN A 88 -13.36 -1.30 -13.90
N LEU A 89 -13.00 -1.44 -12.62
CA LEU A 89 -13.13 -2.71 -11.93
C LEU A 89 -14.60 -2.99 -11.75
N HIS A 90 -14.99 -4.26 -11.88
CA HIS A 90 -16.35 -4.67 -11.60
C HIS A 90 -16.59 -4.47 -10.11
N VAL A 91 -17.08 -3.29 -9.72
CA VAL A 91 -17.58 -3.04 -8.38
C VAL A 91 -18.84 -3.89 -8.27
N PRO A 92 -18.87 -4.95 -7.45
CA PRO A 92 -20.07 -5.77 -7.32
C PRO A 92 -21.22 -4.84 -6.95
N LYS A 93 -22.33 -4.92 -7.68
CA LYS A 93 -23.53 -4.15 -7.35
C LYS A 93 -23.99 -4.58 -5.96
N GLY A 94 -23.73 -3.72 -4.98
CA GLY A 94 -23.99 -3.96 -3.56
C GLY A 94 -22.71 -4.28 -2.80
N PHE A 95 -22.32 -3.37 -1.90
CA PHE A 95 -21.50 -3.52 -0.67
C PHE A 95 -20.32 -4.52 -0.57
N GLY A 96 -19.97 -5.32 -1.57
CA GLY A 96 -19.28 -6.60 -1.39
C GLY A 96 -17.76 -6.57 -1.55
N SER A 97 -17.22 -5.67 -2.37
CA SER A 97 -15.77 -5.50 -2.46
C SER A 97 -15.37 -4.37 -1.51
N LEU A 98 -14.60 -4.73 -0.49
CA LEU A 98 -14.04 -3.83 0.53
C LEU A 98 -12.52 -3.68 0.37
N MET A 99 -11.96 -4.50 -0.52
CA MET A 99 -10.62 -4.42 -1.05
C MET A 99 -10.67 -4.73 -2.54
N PHE A 100 -9.76 -4.16 -3.32
CA PHE A 100 -9.53 -4.60 -4.68
C PHE A 100 -8.08 -4.40 -5.06
N THR A 101 -7.63 -5.20 -6.03
CA THR A 101 -6.29 -5.10 -6.62
C THR A 101 -6.36 -4.48 -8.00
N HIS A 102 -5.65 -3.35 -8.17
CA HIS A 102 -5.32 -2.85 -9.49
C HIS A 102 -4.02 -3.52 -9.96
N LEU A 103 -4.16 -4.60 -10.75
CA LEU A 103 -3.04 -5.42 -11.23
C LEU A 103 -1.95 -4.63 -11.96
N PRO A 104 -2.27 -3.72 -12.92
CA PRO A 104 -1.22 -2.99 -13.66
C PRO A 104 -0.29 -2.17 -12.77
N SER A 105 -0.81 -1.61 -11.67
CA SER A 105 0.01 -0.85 -10.71
C SER A 105 0.41 -1.66 -9.48
N ARG A 106 0.06 -2.94 -9.42
CA ARG A 106 0.23 -3.85 -8.27
C ARG A 106 -0.17 -3.19 -6.96
N THR A 107 -1.32 -2.51 -6.96
CA THR A 107 -1.80 -1.72 -5.82
C THR A 107 -3.07 -2.32 -5.27
N VAL A 108 -3.10 -2.56 -3.96
CA VAL A 108 -4.31 -2.96 -3.24
C VAL A 108 -4.94 -1.72 -2.60
N PHE A 109 -6.23 -1.52 -2.82
CA PHE A 109 -7.00 -0.46 -2.18
C PHE A 109 -7.91 -1.07 -1.13
N ILE A 110 -7.96 -0.45 0.04
CA ILE A 110 -8.75 -0.91 1.19
C ILE A 110 -9.72 0.20 1.61
N ASP A 111 -11.00 -0.12 1.69
CA ASP A 111 -12.00 0.80 2.26
C ASP A 111 -11.89 0.85 3.78
N ILE A 112 -11.29 1.92 4.31
CA ILE A 112 -11.06 2.07 5.75
C ILE A 112 -12.37 2.18 6.54
N ALA A 113 -13.45 2.70 5.93
CA ALA A 113 -14.73 2.88 6.61
C ALA A 113 -15.40 1.54 6.95
N ARG A 114 -14.89 0.44 6.37
CA ARG A 114 -15.43 -0.91 6.51
C ARG A 114 -14.38 -1.89 7.01
N TYR A 115 -13.35 -1.39 7.69
CA TYR A 115 -12.38 -2.20 8.40
C TYR A 115 -13.05 -2.95 9.56
N LEU A 116 -12.97 -4.29 9.58
CA LEU A 116 -13.60 -5.14 10.59
C LEU A 116 -12.59 -5.91 11.47
N GLY A 117 -11.34 -5.45 11.52
CA GLY A 117 -10.30 -6.03 12.37
C GLY A 117 -9.34 -7.01 11.68
N PRO A 118 -8.42 -7.62 12.45
CA PRO A 118 -7.27 -8.37 11.93
C PRO A 118 -7.61 -9.61 11.09
N ASP A 119 -8.63 -10.36 11.50
CA ASP A 119 -9.03 -11.60 10.80
C ASP A 119 -9.68 -11.29 9.46
N TRP A 120 -10.53 -10.27 9.43
CA TRP A 120 -11.10 -9.74 8.19
C TRP A 120 -10.00 -9.23 7.25
N LEU A 121 -9.03 -8.48 7.80
CA LEU A 121 -7.91 -7.93 7.04
C LEU A 121 -7.10 -9.05 6.37
N GLY A 122 -6.71 -10.06 7.15
CA GLY A 122 -5.93 -11.19 6.63
C GLY A 122 -6.70 -12.04 5.62
N TYR A 123 -7.99 -12.27 5.86
CA TYR A 123 -8.84 -13.06 4.95
C TYR A 123 -8.97 -12.43 3.56
N TRP A 124 -9.24 -11.12 3.51
CA TRP A 124 -9.39 -10.40 2.25
C TRP A 124 -8.04 -10.08 1.61
N MET A 125 -7.02 -9.71 2.39
CA MET A 125 -5.68 -9.53 1.84
C MET A 125 -5.17 -10.82 1.17
N ALA A 126 -5.47 -12.00 1.71
CA ALA A 126 -5.15 -13.26 1.05
C ALA A 126 -5.78 -13.39 -0.35
N HIS A 127 -7.03 -12.94 -0.50
CA HIS A 127 -7.72 -12.90 -1.80
C HIS A 127 -7.02 -11.95 -2.78
N GLU A 128 -6.71 -10.73 -2.33
CA GLU A 128 -6.02 -9.72 -3.14
C GLU A 128 -4.60 -10.14 -3.55
N LEU A 129 -3.87 -10.78 -2.64
CA LEU A 129 -2.58 -11.40 -2.96
C LEU A 129 -2.74 -12.55 -3.97
N GLY A 130 -3.89 -13.24 -3.98
CA GLY A 130 -4.21 -14.26 -4.97
C GLY A 130 -4.25 -13.69 -6.40
N HIS A 131 -4.87 -12.53 -6.59
CA HIS A 131 -4.80 -11.80 -7.87
C HIS A 131 -3.35 -11.49 -8.27
N LEU A 132 -2.54 -10.99 -7.33
CA LEU A 132 -1.13 -10.65 -7.59
C LEU A 132 -0.24 -11.86 -7.87
N ALA A 133 -0.50 -12.99 -7.20
CA ALA A 133 0.25 -14.23 -7.34
C ALA A 133 -0.01 -14.89 -8.70
N THR A 134 -1.27 -14.86 -9.14
CA THR A 134 -1.70 -15.47 -10.41
C THR A 134 -1.63 -14.51 -11.59
N ASN A 135 -1.41 -13.21 -11.32
CA ASN A 135 -1.48 -12.13 -12.29
C ASN A 135 -2.78 -12.17 -13.11
N SER A 136 -3.90 -12.46 -12.44
CA SER A 136 -5.20 -12.71 -13.07
C SER A 136 -6.29 -11.90 -12.39
N ALA A 137 -7.16 -11.28 -13.18
CA ALA A 137 -8.36 -10.59 -12.69
C ALA A 137 -9.53 -11.57 -12.46
N LYS A 138 -9.33 -12.87 -12.66
CA LYS A 138 -10.37 -13.88 -12.42
C LYS A 138 -10.48 -14.18 -10.93
N GLU A 139 -11.67 -13.98 -10.38
CA GLU A 139 -12.00 -14.27 -8.97
C GLU A 139 -11.66 -15.71 -8.56
N SER A 140 -11.88 -16.68 -9.45
CA SER A 140 -11.56 -18.09 -9.17
C SER A 140 -10.07 -18.35 -8.99
N ASP A 141 -9.22 -17.68 -9.76
CA ASP A 141 -7.76 -17.85 -9.68
C ASP A 141 -7.25 -17.25 -8.37
N ALA A 142 -7.78 -16.08 -8.00
CA ALA A 142 -7.48 -15.41 -6.75
C ALA A 142 -7.91 -16.24 -5.54
N GLU A 143 -9.16 -16.73 -5.54
CA GLU A 143 -9.70 -17.52 -4.43
C GLU A 143 -8.94 -18.84 -4.25
N ASN A 144 -8.61 -19.53 -5.35
CA ASN A 144 -7.79 -20.74 -5.33
C ASN A 144 -6.42 -20.50 -4.68
N ALA A 145 -5.74 -19.41 -5.04
CA ALA A 145 -4.46 -19.05 -4.42
C ALA A 145 -4.63 -18.64 -2.94
N ALA A 146 -5.71 -17.91 -2.62
CA ALA A 146 -6.00 -17.41 -1.29
C ALA A 146 -6.20 -18.52 -0.25
N HIS A 147 -6.74 -19.68 -0.66
CA HIS A 147 -6.91 -20.84 0.24
C HIS A 147 -5.60 -21.21 0.95
N GLU A 148 -4.50 -21.27 0.21
CA GLU A 148 -3.19 -21.63 0.76
C GLU A 148 -2.64 -20.54 1.70
N PHE A 149 -2.82 -19.27 1.32
CA PHE A 149 -2.39 -18.13 2.14
C PHE A 149 -3.14 -18.06 3.47
N ARG A 150 -4.46 -18.26 3.45
CA ARG A 150 -5.30 -18.30 4.65
C ARG A 150 -4.95 -19.48 5.54
N ARG A 151 -4.60 -20.64 4.95
CA ARG A 151 -4.10 -21.81 5.70
C ARG A 151 -2.84 -21.45 6.49
N ARG A 152 -1.84 -20.83 5.84
CA ARG A 152 -0.59 -20.39 6.50
C ARG A 152 -0.82 -19.40 7.64
N LEU A 153 -1.72 -18.43 7.44
CA LEU A 153 -2.10 -17.49 8.50
C LEU A 153 -2.73 -18.20 9.70
N LYS A 154 -3.67 -19.11 9.45
CA LYS A 154 -4.32 -19.90 10.49
C LYS A 154 -3.30 -20.74 11.27
N ASP A 155 -2.40 -21.42 10.57
CA ASP A 155 -1.36 -22.25 11.18
C ASP A 155 -0.39 -21.42 12.02
N SER A 156 0.01 -20.24 11.55
CA SER A 156 0.86 -19.32 12.30
C SER A 156 0.19 -18.84 13.59
N ARG A 157 -1.11 -18.53 13.55
CA ARG A 157 -1.87 -18.14 14.74
C ARG A 157 -1.98 -19.27 15.74
N ASN A 158 -2.21 -20.50 15.29
CA ASN A 158 -2.29 -21.67 16.16
C ASN A 158 -0.94 -21.94 16.85
N LYS A 159 0.19 -21.77 16.15
CA LYS A 159 1.54 -21.90 16.74
C LYS A 159 1.87 -20.86 17.80
N HIS A 160 1.22 -19.69 17.77
CA HIS A 160 1.45 -18.64 18.77
C HIS A 160 0.59 -18.83 20.03
N LEU A 161 -0.43 -19.68 19.97
CA LEU A 161 -1.32 -20.00 21.09
C LEU A 161 -0.85 -21.21 21.93
N HIS A 162 0.21 -21.88 21.49
CA HIS A 162 0.84 -23.02 22.15
C HIS A 162 2.27 -22.67 22.56
#